data_AF-A0A433Q251-F1
#
_entry.id   AF-A0A433Q251-F1
#
_cell.length_a   1.000
_cell.length_b   1.000
_cell.length_c   1.000
_cell.angle_alpha   90.00
_cell.angle_beta   90.00
_cell.angle_gamma   90.00
#
_symmetry.space_group_name_H-M   'P 1'
#
loop_
_entity.id
_entity.type
_entity.pdbx_description
1 polymer ?
#
loop_
_entity_poly.entity_id
_entity_poly.type
_entity_poly.pdbx_seq_one_letter_code
_entity_poly.pdbx_strand_id
1 'polypeptide(L)'
;MPYTCFHVTEPQTRALKYCDNQLLVSFCDMSRSTIAFVFLLALFFVTIRAQQNEQLAEIKLTVSHKLPTEQTFSKRGEISYYAAGVVGRYVPVARSLTEGQRKLLDVEKGVYQVKVEEERSGRSVVSFVKSCLLKASDFKDEIILHLDDASDFFHVDYYTEADACIESAKNEQLGQNIATQIQITRPSQGIKPTLSRITATKKGAVPANAPPAKAGAKGGESQPESETEEQEQTFFQKYWYIFAAITILAFISGGGEPPATAPTGVVGR
;
A
#
# COMPACT_ATOMS: atom_id res chain seq x y z
N MET A 1 3.44 44.93 -1.30
CA MET A 1 3.59 43.83 -0.32
C MET A 1 5.06 43.44 -0.28
N PRO A 2 5.72 43.40 0.90
CA PRO A 2 7.15 43.22 0.97
C PRO A 2 7.52 41.73 0.87
N TYR A 3 8.51 41.43 0.03
CA TYR A 3 9.09 40.11 -0.12
C TYR A 3 9.89 39.76 1.14
N THR A 4 9.52 38.65 1.79
CA THR A 4 10.24 38.10 2.94
C THR A 4 11.34 37.17 2.42
N CYS A 5 12.58 37.62 2.46
CA CYS A 5 13.75 36.77 2.20
C CYS A 5 13.95 35.83 3.39
N PHE A 6 13.74 34.53 3.20
CA PHE A 6 14.16 33.51 4.16
C PHE A 6 15.66 33.26 4.00
N HIS A 7 16.42 33.68 5.02
CA HIS A 7 17.79 33.22 5.22
C HIS A 7 17.76 31.72 5.58
N VAL A 8 18.25 30.87 4.68
CA VAL A 8 18.59 29.48 5.01
C VAL A 8 19.91 29.51 5.75
N THR A 9 19.87 29.31 7.07
CA THR A 9 21.06 29.10 7.89
C THR A 9 21.62 27.70 7.61
N GLU A 10 22.81 27.69 7.04
CA GLU A 10 23.66 26.54 6.78
C GLU A 10 23.93 25.75 8.08
N PRO A 11 23.71 24.42 8.12
CA PRO A 11 24.01 23.64 9.30
C PRO A 11 25.52 23.48 9.43
N GLN A 12 26.08 24.03 10.51
CA GLN A 12 27.48 23.86 10.87
C GLN A 12 27.85 22.37 10.94
N THR A 13 28.73 21.96 10.05
CA THR A 13 29.50 20.72 10.09
C THR A 13 30.38 20.71 11.34
N ARG A 14 29.83 20.17 12.43
CA ARG A 14 30.64 19.76 13.60
C ARG A 14 31.50 18.58 13.18
N ALA A 15 32.79 18.86 12.98
CA ALA A 15 33.83 17.85 12.92
C ALA A 15 33.85 17.10 14.27
N LEU A 16 33.26 15.90 14.31
CA LEU A 16 33.45 14.96 15.40
C LEU A 16 34.89 14.42 15.30
N LYS A 17 35.76 14.97 16.15
CA LYS A 17 37.05 14.37 16.49
C LYS A 17 36.77 12.99 17.10
N TYR A 18 37.10 11.97 16.32
CA TYR A 18 37.13 10.57 16.75
C TYR A 18 38.33 10.41 17.69
N CYS A 19 38.07 10.35 18.99
CA CYS A 19 39.05 9.96 20.00
C CYS A 19 38.79 8.51 20.44
N ASP A 20 39.90 7.85 20.77
CA ASP A 20 40.06 6.61 21.53
C ASP A 20 39.94 5.25 20.83
N ASN A 21 41.08 4.89 20.23
CA ASN A 21 41.67 3.55 20.25
C ASN A 21 41.84 3.01 21.69
N GLN A 22 40.77 2.47 22.29
CA GLN A 22 40.89 1.69 23.53
C GLN A 22 39.98 0.44 23.58
N LEU A 23 39.78 -0.20 22.43
CA LEU A 23 39.11 -1.51 22.33
C LEU A 23 40.03 -2.58 21.72
N LEU A 24 41.31 -2.58 22.11
CA LEU A 24 42.16 -3.77 22.03
C LEU A 24 41.91 -4.64 23.27
N VAL A 25 40.67 -5.10 23.43
CA VAL A 25 40.35 -6.13 24.42
C VAL A 25 40.89 -7.45 23.89
N SER A 26 41.64 -8.13 24.75
CA SER A 26 42.28 -9.43 24.55
C SER A 26 41.37 -10.45 23.84
N PHE A 27 41.60 -10.68 22.54
CA PHE A 27 40.94 -11.73 21.76
C PHE A 27 41.72 -13.06 21.75
N CYS A 28 42.79 -13.20 22.53
CA CYS A 28 43.66 -14.37 22.45
C CYS A 28 43.05 -15.67 23.04
N ASP A 29 41.91 -15.62 23.73
CA ASP A 29 41.26 -16.82 24.31
C ASP A 29 39.81 -17.01 23.86
N MET A 30 39.40 -16.37 22.77
CA MET A 30 38.11 -16.69 22.15
C MET A 30 38.24 -17.96 21.34
N SER A 31 37.63 -19.04 21.85
CA SER A 31 37.38 -20.28 21.11
C SER A 31 36.90 -19.96 19.69
N ARG A 32 37.39 -20.73 18.71
CA ARG A 32 36.96 -20.63 17.29
C ARG A 32 35.44 -20.63 17.14
N SER A 33 34.72 -21.29 18.05
CA SER A 33 33.26 -21.31 18.10
C SER A 33 32.65 -19.93 18.40
N THR A 34 33.26 -19.15 19.30
CA THR A 34 32.77 -17.82 19.68
C THR A 34 32.95 -16.82 18.53
N ILE A 35 34.08 -16.89 17.82
CA ILE A 35 34.34 -16.04 16.64
C ILE A 35 33.33 -16.34 15.53
N ALA A 36 33.08 -17.63 15.24
CA ALA A 36 32.10 -18.02 14.24
C ALA A 36 30.67 -17.57 14.62
N PHE A 37 30.29 -17.69 15.90
CA PHE A 37 28.99 -17.24 16.38
C PHE A 37 28.81 -15.71 16.26
N VAL A 38 29.81 -14.93 16.67
CA VAL A 38 29.76 -13.45 16.54
C VAL A 38 29.68 -13.03 15.07
N PHE A 39 30.41 -13.71 14.18
CA PHE A 39 30.36 -13.43 12.74
C PHE A 39 28.98 -13.76 12.12
N LEU A 40 28.40 -14.90 12.48
CA LEU A 40 27.04 -15.27 12.04
C LEU A 40 25.98 -14.31 12.58
N LEU A 41 26.11 -13.89 13.84
CA LEU A 41 25.21 -12.93 14.47
C LEU A 41 25.32 -11.56 13.77
N ALA A 42 26.54 -11.11 13.46
CA ALA A 42 26.76 -9.89 12.69
C ALA A 42 26.18 -9.97 11.28
N LEU A 43 26.37 -11.09 10.57
CA LEU A 43 25.75 -11.33 9.26
C LEU A 43 24.22 -11.30 9.34
N PHE A 44 23.63 -11.90 10.37
CA PHE A 44 22.19 -11.88 10.59
C PHE A 44 21.66 -10.46 10.85
N PHE A 45 22.38 -9.65 11.63
CA PHE A 45 22.02 -8.23 11.81
C PHE A 45 22.19 -7.41 10.53
N VAL A 46 23.18 -7.71 9.69
CA VAL A 46 23.36 -7.06 8.39
C VAL A 46 22.22 -7.44 7.44
N THR A 47 21.78 -8.70 7.40
CA THR A 47 20.65 -9.12 6.55
C THR A 47 19.31 -8.55 7.03
N ILE A 48 19.07 -8.51 8.36
CA ILE A 48 17.88 -7.84 8.92
C ILE A 48 17.86 -6.35 8.54
N ARG A 49 18.99 -5.65 8.68
CA ARG A 49 19.07 -4.23 8.28
C ARG A 49 18.90 -4.04 6.77
N ALA A 50 19.40 -4.97 5.95
CA ALA A 50 19.19 -4.92 4.51
C ALA A 50 17.71 -5.10 4.14
N GLN A 51 16.94 -5.92 4.86
CA GLN A 51 15.49 -6.05 4.66
C GLN A 51 14.70 -4.82 5.14
N GLN A 52 15.13 -4.14 6.20
CA GLN A 52 14.43 -2.93 6.68
C GLN A 52 14.59 -1.73 5.74
N ASN A 53 15.45 -1.83 4.73
CA ASN A 53 15.61 -0.82 3.69
C ASN A 53 14.93 -1.24 2.38
N GLU A 54 13.82 -2.00 2.45
CA GLU A 54 12.74 -1.81 1.49
C GLU A 54 12.27 -0.34 1.62
N GLN A 55 13.04 0.55 0.98
CA GLN A 55 12.63 1.89 0.66
C GLN A 55 11.21 1.77 0.14
N LEU A 56 10.27 2.49 0.75
CA LEU A 56 8.93 2.63 0.21
C LEU A 56 9.08 2.97 -1.27
N ALA A 57 8.83 1.98 -2.13
CA ALA A 57 9.01 2.17 -3.55
C ALA A 57 8.03 3.27 -3.96
N GLU A 58 8.57 4.35 -4.53
CA GLU A 58 7.75 5.40 -5.11
C GLU A 58 7.05 4.80 -6.34
N ILE A 59 5.72 4.75 -6.29
CA ILE A 59 4.88 4.32 -7.40
C ILE A 59 4.59 5.54 -8.26
N LYS A 60 4.84 5.41 -9.56
CA LYS A 60 4.65 6.47 -10.56
C LYS A 60 3.53 6.11 -11.52
N LEU A 61 2.62 7.05 -11.71
CA LEU A 61 1.50 6.95 -12.63
C LEU A 61 1.60 8.09 -13.67
N THR A 62 1.47 7.75 -14.95
CA THR A 62 1.34 8.74 -16.02
C THR A 62 -0.12 9.13 -16.19
N VAL A 63 -0.41 10.43 -16.16
CA VAL A 63 -1.74 10.99 -16.43
C VAL A 63 -1.76 11.55 -17.84
N SER A 64 -2.72 11.08 -18.64
CA SER A 64 -2.99 11.57 -19.99
C SER A 64 -4.43 12.03 -20.09
N HIS A 65 -4.73 12.93 -21.03
CA HIS A 65 -6.10 13.36 -21.32
C HIS A 65 -6.44 13.21 -22.80
N LYS A 66 -7.73 13.28 -23.11
CA LYS A 66 -8.23 13.36 -24.48
C LYS A 66 -9.41 14.32 -24.53
N LEU A 67 -9.31 15.33 -25.41
CA LEU A 67 -10.41 16.27 -25.67
C LEU A 67 -11.52 15.61 -26.51
N PRO A 68 -12.75 16.15 -26.53
CA PRO A 68 -13.87 15.55 -27.25
C PRO A 68 -13.63 15.27 -28.73
N THR A 69 -12.83 16.11 -29.39
CA THR A 69 -12.54 16.02 -30.82
C THR A 69 -11.20 15.33 -31.12
N GLU A 70 -10.41 15.02 -30.11
CA GLU A 70 -9.13 14.34 -30.27
C GLU A 70 -9.32 12.83 -30.32
N GLN A 71 -8.55 12.15 -31.17
CA GLN A 71 -8.60 10.69 -31.28
C GLN A 71 -7.65 9.99 -30.30
N THR A 72 -6.58 10.68 -29.90
CA THR A 72 -5.48 10.11 -29.12
C THR A 72 -5.33 10.81 -27.78
N PHE A 73 -4.91 10.06 -26.76
CA PHE A 73 -4.54 10.65 -25.47
C PHE A 73 -3.21 11.40 -25.58
N SER A 74 -3.13 12.58 -24.98
CA SER A 74 -1.89 13.35 -24.83
C SER A 74 -1.49 13.43 -23.35
N LYS A 75 -0.17 13.42 -23.09
CA LYS A 75 0.36 13.42 -21.73
C LYS A 75 0.07 14.76 -21.04
N ARG A 76 -0.48 14.69 -19.83
CA ARG A 76 -0.94 15.83 -19.04
C ARG A 76 -0.08 16.05 -17.79
N GLY A 77 0.35 14.99 -17.13
CA GLY A 77 1.12 15.06 -15.89
C GLY A 77 1.55 13.70 -15.39
N GLU A 78 2.12 13.68 -14.19
CA GLU A 78 2.55 12.48 -13.48
C GLU A 78 2.04 12.56 -12.04
N ILE A 79 1.60 11.44 -11.49
CA ILE A 79 1.29 11.29 -10.06
C ILE A 79 2.35 10.36 -9.47
N SER A 80 2.93 10.74 -8.33
CA SER A 80 3.77 9.86 -7.55
C SER A 80 3.28 9.73 -6.11
N TYR A 81 3.36 8.53 -5.56
CA TYR A 81 2.98 8.24 -4.18
C TYR A 81 3.79 7.07 -3.62
N TYR A 82 3.82 6.97 -2.30
CA TYR A 82 4.50 5.89 -1.59
C TYR A 82 3.48 4.85 -1.13
N ALA A 83 3.82 3.56 -1.17
CA ALA A 83 2.91 2.46 -0.84
C ALA A 83 2.24 2.58 0.55
N ALA A 84 2.91 3.14 1.56
CA ALA A 84 2.31 3.39 2.89
C ALA A 84 1.75 4.81 3.06
N GLY A 85 2.01 5.73 2.12
CA GLY A 85 1.62 7.13 2.22
C GLY A 85 0.15 7.36 1.84
N VAL A 86 -0.50 8.35 2.46
CA VAL A 86 -1.84 8.83 2.07
C VAL A 86 -1.73 10.05 1.13
N VAL A 87 -0.53 10.64 1.05
CA VAL A 87 -0.28 11.86 0.29
C VAL A 87 0.34 11.49 -1.05
N GLY A 88 -0.38 11.81 -2.12
CA GLY A 88 0.13 11.79 -3.48
C GLY A 88 0.67 13.17 -3.89
N ARG A 89 1.62 13.18 -4.81
CA ARG A 89 2.10 14.40 -5.47
C ARG A 89 1.73 14.36 -6.94
N TYR A 90 1.12 15.44 -7.42
CA TYR A 90 0.92 15.66 -8.85
C TYR A 90 1.96 16.62 -9.40
N VAL A 91 2.53 16.27 -10.55
CA VAL A 91 3.46 17.11 -11.31
C VAL A 91 2.86 17.34 -12.70
N PRO A 92 2.37 18.55 -13.01
CA PRO A 92 1.86 18.84 -14.34
C PRO A 92 2.99 18.87 -15.36
N VAL A 93 2.71 18.39 -16.57
CA VAL A 93 3.58 18.67 -17.73
C VAL A 93 3.29 20.12 -18.13
N ALA A 94 4.34 20.93 -18.34
CA ALA A 94 4.27 22.39 -18.48
C ALA A 94 3.46 22.93 -19.70
N ARG A 95 2.64 22.11 -20.34
CA ARG A 95 1.77 22.51 -21.46
C ARG A 95 0.39 22.85 -20.93
N SER A 96 0.11 24.15 -20.85
CA SER A 96 -1.26 24.64 -20.77
C SER A 96 -2.05 24.22 -22.01
N LEU A 97 -3.37 24.05 -21.85
CA LEU A 97 -4.25 23.87 -23.01
C LEU A 97 -4.11 25.10 -23.92
N THR A 98 -3.85 24.85 -25.21
CA THR A 98 -3.84 25.91 -26.21
C THR A 98 -5.21 26.57 -26.29
N GLU A 99 -5.28 27.81 -26.76
CA GLU A 99 -6.56 28.51 -26.93
C GLU A 99 -7.53 27.72 -27.85
N GLY A 100 -6.99 27.10 -28.91
CA GLY A 100 -7.77 26.23 -29.79
C GLY A 100 -8.35 25.02 -29.05
N GLN A 101 -7.55 24.35 -28.22
CA GLN A 101 -8.01 23.23 -27.39
C GLN A 101 -9.08 23.65 -26.37
N ARG A 102 -9.01 24.85 -25.83
CA ARG A 102 -10.04 25.37 -24.91
C ARG A 102 -11.37 25.60 -25.63
N LYS A 103 -11.35 26.10 -26.88
CA LYS A 103 -12.57 26.22 -27.71
C LYS A 103 -13.21 24.86 -28.01
N LEU A 104 -12.41 23.79 -28.06
CA LEU A 104 -12.92 22.42 -28.26
C LEU A 104 -13.62 21.85 -27.01
N LEU A 105 -13.44 22.46 -25.83
CA LEU A 105 -14.17 22.09 -24.61
C LEU A 105 -15.56 22.72 -24.52
N ASP A 106 -15.88 23.69 -25.38
CA ASP A 106 -17.19 24.34 -25.48
C ASP A 106 -18.23 23.51 -26.24
N VAL A 107 -17.89 22.29 -26.65
CA VAL A 107 -18.86 21.36 -27.22
C VAL A 107 -19.82 20.96 -26.10
N GLU A 108 -21.06 21.44 -26.18
CA GLU A 108 -22.13 21.27 -25.18
C GLU A 108 -22.34 19.81 -24.75
N LYS A 109 -22.04 18.86 -25.65
CA LYS A 109 -22.15 17.40 -25.45
C LYS A 109 -20.81 16.67 -25.45
N GLY A 110 -19.70 17.41 -25.36
CA GLY A 110 -18.34 16.88 -25.34
C GLY A 110 -18.00 16.22 -24.00
N VAL A 111 -17.20 15.16 -24.07
CA VAL A 111 -16.68 14.46 -22.91
C VAL A 111 -15.17 14.60 -22.87
N TYR A 112 -14.65 15.12 -21.76
CA TYR A 112 -13.22 15.16 -21.46
C TYR A 112 -12.83 13.85 -20.75
N GLN A 113 -11.84 13.14 -21.30
CA GLN A 113 -11.41 11.85 -20.76
C GLN A 113 -10.03 11.98 -20.13
N VAL A 114 -9.84 11.35 -18.97
CA VAL A 114 -8.56 11.24 -18.27
C VAL A 114 -8.18 9.78 -18.18
N LYS A 115 -6.97 9.43 -18.62
CA LYS A 115 -6.37 8.11 -18.50
C LYS A 115 -5.23 8.18 -17.49
N VAL A 116 -5.25 7.29 -16.51
CA VAL A 116 -4.13 7.10 -15.57
C VAL A 116 -3.53 5.72 -15.84
N GLU A 117 -2.22 5.67 -16.02
CA GLU A 117 -1.47 4.46 -16.38
C GLU A 117 -0.29 4.25 -15.44
N GLU A 118 -0.19 3.06 -14.85
CA GLU A 118 0.87 2.68 -13.93
C GLU A 118 2.11 2.20 -14.70
N GLU A 119 3.26 2.81 -14.46
CA GLU A 119 4.48 2.55 -15.24
C GLU A 119 5.02 1.12 -15.08
N ARG A 120 4.87 0.53 -13.89
CA ARG A 120 5.42 -0.79 -13.57
C ARG A 120 4.59 -1.92 -14.19
N SER A 121 3.27 -1.84 -14.06
CA SER A 121 2.35 -2.90 -14.47
C SER A 121 1.81 -2.71 -15.89
N GLY A 122 1.85 -1.48 -16.42
CA GLY A 122 1.16 -1.09 -17.65
C GLY A 122 -0.36 -1.04 -17.52
N ARG A 123 -0.91 -1.23 -16.31
CA ARG A 123 -2.34 -1.15 -16.06
C ARG A 123 -2.79 0.30 -16.25
N SER A 124 -3.90 0.49 -16.96
CA SER A 124 -4.50 1.80 -17.15
C SER A 124 -6.00 1.80 -16.87
N VAL A 125 -6.48 2.92 -16.37
CA VAL A 125 -7.90 3.17 -16.11
C VAL A 125 -8.27 4.52 -16.73
N VAL A 126 -9.47 4.59 -17.30
CA VAL A 126 -10.01 5.81 -17.91
C VAL A 126 -11.24 6.25 -17.13
N SER A 127 -11.30 7.54 -16.82
CA SER A 127 -12.47 8.22 -16.27
C SER A 127 -12.82 9.44 -17.14
N PHE A 128 -14.00 10.02 -16.94
CA PHE A 128 -14.48 11.08 -17.81
C PHE A 128 -15.42 12.05 -17.10
N VAL A 129 -15.47 13.29 -17.62
CA VAL A 129 -16.41 14.33 -17.20
C VAL A 129 -16.94 15.06 -18.43
N LYS A 130 -18.09 15.71 -18.32
CA LYS A 130 -18.56 16.63 -19.37
C LYS A 130 -17.57 17.79 -19.51
N SER A 131 -17.17 18.11 -20.73
CA SER A 131 -16.18 19.17 -20.99
C SER A 131 -16.62 20.54 -20.47
N CYS A 132 -17.93 20.82 -20.53
CA CYS A 132 -18.47 22.07 -20.00
C CYS A 132 -18.34 22.21 -18.47
N LEU A 133 -18.29 21.11 -17.71
CA LEU A 133 -18.08 21.15 -16.26
C LEU A 133 -16.64 21.54 -15.91
N LEU A 134 -15.66 21.03 -16.67
CA LEU A 134 -14.25 21.42 -16.51
C LEU A 134 -14.03 22.91 -16.81
N LYS A 135 -14.75 23.45 -17.80
CA LYS A 135 -14.72 24.89 -18.08
C LYS A 135 -15.43 25.69 -16.97
N ALA A 136 -16.58 25.22 -16.51
CA ALA A 136 -17.34 25.88 -15.44
C ALA A 136 -16.60 25.89 -14.10
N SER A 137 -15.71 24.92 -13.86
CA SER A 137 -14.82 24.87 -12.68
C SER A 137 -13.55 25.71 -12.81
N ASP A 138 -13.43 26.56 -13.82
CA ASP A 138 -12.20 27.32 -14.12
C ASP A 138 -10.97 26.41 -14.23
N PHE A 139 -11.14 25.26 -14.91
CA PHE A 139 -10.10 24.23 -15.04
C PHE A 139 -9.54 23.71 -13.71
N LYS A 140 -10.33 23.76 -12.63
CA LYS A 140 -10.01 23.09 -11.38
C LYS A 140 -10.63 21.71 -11.36
N ASP A 141 -9.82 20.71 -11.06
CA ASP A 141 -10.25 19.32 -11.03
C ASP A 141 -9.60 18.52 -9.91
N GLU A 142 -10.21 17.37 -9.64
CA GLU A 142 -9.76 16.42 -8.62
C GLU A 142 -9.67 15.01 -9.21
N ILE A 143 -8.55 14.34 -8.94
CA ILE A 143 -8.32 12.94 -9.28
C ILE A 143 -8.26 12.16 -7.96
N ILE A 144 -9.18 11.22 -7.77
CA ILE A 144 -9.19 10.33 -6.61
C ILE A 144 -8.65 8.97 -7.04
N LEU A 145 -7.48 8.60 -6.55
CA LEU A 145 -6.88 7.29 -6.76
C LEU A 145 -7.41 6.32 -5.71
N HIS A 146 -7.95 5.19 -6.17
CA HIS A 146 -8.34 4.09 -5.30
C HIS A 146 -7.29 2.99 -5.38
N LEU A 147 -6.70 2.67 -4.23
CA LEU A 147 -5.75 1.57 -4.07
C LEU A 147 -6.46 0.38 -3.44
N ASP A 148 -5.97 -0.84 -3.66
CA ASP A 148 -6.48 -2.03 -2.98
C ASP A 148 -5.78 -2.26 -1.61
N ASP A 149 -6.05 -3.40 -0.97
CA ASP A 149 -5.45 -3.77 0.32
C ASP A 149 -3.92 -3.98 0.22
N ALA A 150 -3.39 -4.28 -0.97
CA ALA A 150 -1.95 -4.39 -1.25
C ALA A 150 -1.32 -3.03 -1.60
N SER A 151 -2.11 -1.95 -1.59
CA SER A 151 -1.74 -0.61 -2.05
C SER A 151 -1.43 -0.53 -3.54
N ASP A 152 -1.98 -1.44 -4.35
CA ASP A 152 -1.88 -1.39 -5.80
C ASP A 152 -3.02 -0.54 -6.39
N PHE A 153 -2.71 0.27 -7.41
CA PHE A 153 -3.65 1.21 -8.04
C PHE A 153 -4.73 0.50 -8.89
N PHE A 154 -5.99 0.41 -8.44
CA PHE A 154 -7.00 -0.34 -9.22
C PHE A 154 -8.04 0.53 -9.93
N HIS A 155 -8.33 1.74 -9.45
CA HIS A 155 -9.37 2.59 -10.03
C HIS A 155 -9.09 4.10 -9.85
N VAL A 156 -9.73 4.92 -10.68
CA VAL A 156 -9.64 6.39 -10.62
C VAL A 156 -11.01 7.02 -10.81
N ASP A 157 -11.37 7.91 -9.88
CA ASP A 157 -12.48 8.84 -10.09
C ASP A 157 -11.94 10.20 -10.54
N TYR A 158 -12.72 10.88 -11.36
CA TYR A 158 -12.37 12.18 -11.90
C TYR A 158 -13.53 13.17 -11.73
N TYR A 159 -13.29 14.24 -10.99
CA TYR A 159 -14.29 15.24 -10.64
C TYR A 159 -13.83 16.65 -11.02
N THR A 160 -14.79 17.55 -11.13
CA THR A 160 -14.60 18.99 -11.31
C THR A 160 -15.29 19.73 -10.17
N GLU A 161 -14.83 20.92 -9.81
CA GLU A 161 -15.45 21.71 -8.73
C GLU A 161 -16.90 22.14 -9.07
N ALA A 162 -17.21 22.30 -10.36
CA ALA A 162 -18.55 22.66 -10.83
C ALA A 162 -19.45 21.44 -11.00
N ASP A 163 -20.73 21.61 -10.66
CA ASP A 163 -21.81 20.61 -10.78
C ASP A 163 -22.75 20.87 -11.97
N ALA A 164 -22.74 22.08 -12.51
CA ALA A 164 -23.55 22.49 -13.65
C ALA A 164 -22.73 23.22 -14.72
N CYS A 165 -23.16 23.11 -15.98
CA CYS A 165 -22.54 23.82 -17.09
C CYS A 165 -23.13 25.24 -17.18
N ILE A 166 -22.25 26.24 -17.13
CA ILE A 166 -22.65 27.66 -17.21
C ILE A 166 -22.45 28.14 -18.64
N GLU A 167 -23.53 28.46 -19.35
CA GLU A 167 -23.49 28.94 -20.75
C GLU A 167 -22.83 30.33 -20.90
N SER A 168 -22.60 31.05 -19.79
CA SER A 168 -22.42 32.50 -19.79
C SER A 168 -21.17 33.02 -19.08
N ALA A 169 -20.15 32.19 -18.82
CA ALA A 169 -18.90 32.70 -18.25
C ALA A 169 -18.13 33.51 -19.31
N LYS A 170 -18.48 34.80 -19.45
CA LYS A 170 -17.87 35.79 -20.36
C LYS A 170 -16.43 36.16 -20.01
N ASN A 171 -15.83 35.56 -18.99
CA ASN A 171 -14.50 35.92 -18.55
C ASN A 171 -13.45 35.00 -19.18
N GLU A 172 -12.88 35.51 -20.26
CA GLU A 172 -11.65 35.05 -20.91
C GLU A 172 -10.45 35.21 -19.95
N GLN A 173 -10.36 34.41 -18.89
CA GLN A 173 -9.06 34.22 -18.24
C GLN A 173 -8.21 33.32 -19.13
N LEU A 174 -7.55 33.99 -20.08
CA LEU A 174 -6.58 33.39 -20.99
C LEU A 174 -5.37 32.89 -20.19
N GLY A 175 -5.09 31.59 -20.26
CA GLY A 175 -3.79 31.03 -19.88
C GLY A 175 -3.73 30.19 -18.60
N GLN A 176 -4.86 29.80 -18.02
CA GLN A 176 -4.82 28.94 -16.83
C GLN A 176 -4.40 27.50 -17.19
N ASN A 177 -3.43 26.98 -16.43
CA ASN A 177 -3.15 25.55 -16.37
C ASN A 177 -4.31 24.86 -15.66
N ILE A 178 -4.59 23.60 -16.02
CA ILE A 178 -5.57 22.81 -15.26
C ILE A 178 -5.00 22.57 -13.86
N ALA A 179 -5.70 23.09 -12.85
CA ALA A 179 -5.30 23.02 -11.45
C ALA A 179 -5.84 21.74 -10.84
N THR A 180 -4.96 20.74 -10.69
CA THR A 180 -5.34 19.40 -10.26
C THR A 180 -5.00 19.14 -8.81
N GLN A 181 -6.02 18.76 -8.05
CA GLN A 181 -5.87 18.16 -6.73
C GLN A 181 -5.88 16.63 -6.84
N ILE A 182 -5.08 15.96 -6.01
CA ILE A 182 -5.08 14.50 -5.92
C ILE A 182 -5.51 14.10 -4.52
N GLN A 183 -6.36 13.08 -4.45
CA GLN A 183 -6.68 12.34 -3.24
C GLN A 183 -6.34 10.87 -3.44
N ILE A 184 -5.82 10.22 -2.39
CA ILE A 184 -5.57 8.78 -2.40
C ILE A 184 -6.46 8.14 -1.34
N THR A 185 -7.24 7.15 -1.75
CA THR A 185 -8.18 6.43 -0.90
C THR A 185 -7.82 4.95 -0.88
N ARG A 186 -7.85 4.35 0.32
CA ARG A 186 -7.69 2.91 0.52
C ARG A 186 -9.00 2.30 1.00
N PRO A 187 -9.25 1.01 0.74
CA PRO A 187 -10.32 0.29 1.39
C PRO A 187 -10.16 0.42 2.91
N SER A 188 -11.28 0.70 3.57
CA SER A 188 -11.39 0.59 5.02
C SER A 188 -12.18 -0.66 5.35
N GLN A 189 -11.83 -1.31 6.45
CA GLN A 189 -12.61 -2.45 6.91
C GLN A 189 -14.01 -1.97 7.27
N GLY A 190 -15.00 -2.40 6.49
CA GLY A 190 -16.40 -2.13 6.77
C GLY A 190 -16.82 -2.72 8.11
N ILE A 191 -17.88 -2.15 8.69
CA ILE A 191 -18.48 -2.67 9.93
C ILE A 191 -18.93 -4.11 9.67
N LYS A 192 -18.31 -5.07 10.36
CA LYS A 192 -18.76 -6.47 10.35
C LYS A 192 -19.93 -6.59 11.32
N PRO A 193 -21.15 -6.94 10.87
CA PRO A 193 -22.27 -7.10 11.78
C PRO A 193 -21.98 -8.23 12.76
N THR A 194 -22.09 -7.97 14.05
CA THR A 194 -21.94 -8.99 15.09
C THR A 194 -23.23 -9.80 15.19
N LEU A 195 -23.16 -11.08 14.83
CA LEU A 195 -24.32 -12.00 14.84
C LEU A 195 -24.80 -12.37 16.25
N SER A 196 -24.12 -11.91 17.31
CA SER A 196 -24.39 -12.26 18.71
C SER A 196 -25.75 -11.78 19.26
N ARG A 197 -26.57 -11.10 18.45
CA ARG A 197 -27.94 -10.70 18.81
C ARG A 197 -29.02 -11.22 17.87
N ILE A 198 -28.70 -12.17 16.99
CA ILE A 198 -29.75 -13.05 16.48
C ILE A 198 -30.01 -14.07 17.59
N THR A 199 -30.59 -13.62 18.71
CA THR A 199 -31.37 -14.53 19.54
C THR A 199 -32.46 -15.02 18.62
N ALA A 200 -32.24 -16.21 18.04
CA ALA A 200 -33.28 -17.00 17.45
C ALA A 200 -34.39 -17.01 18.50
N THR A 201 -35.40 -16.19 18.27
CA THR A 201 -36.55 -16.09 19.14
C THR A 201 -37.15 -17.47 18.99
N LYS A 202 -36.81 -18.39 19.90
CA LYS A 202 -37.44 -19.69 19.98
C LYS A 202 -38.93 -19.36 20.10
N LYS A 203 -39.65 -19.45 18.99
CA LYS A 203 -41.11 -19.51 18.93
C LYS A 203 -41.49 -20.65 19.87
N GLY A 204 -41.77 -20.34 21.13
CA GLY A 204 -41.94 -21.39 22.14
C GLY A 204 -41.75 -20.97 23.59
N ALA A 205 -41.30 -19.75 23.91
CA ALA A 205 -41.45 -19.23 25.27
C ALA A 205 -42.93 -18.87 25.49
N VAL A 206 -43.73 -19.90 25.77
CA VAL A 206 -45.09 -19.79 26.29
C VAL A 206 -45.01 -18.97 27.59
N PRO A 207 -45.80 -17.91 27.77
CA PRO A 207 -45.83 -17.15 29.01
C PRO A 207 -46.20 -18.08 30.18
N ALA A 208 -45.43 -18.02 31.26
CA ALA A 208 -45.50 -18.88 32.44
C ALA A 208 -46.80 -18.78 33.28
N ASN A 209 -47.87 -18.19 32.74
CA ASN A 209 -49.16 -17.99 33.40
C ASN A 209 -50.32 -18.76 32.74
N ALA A 210 -50.03 -19.87 32.06
CA ALA A 210 -51.08 -20.80 31.62
C ALA A 210 -51.40 -21.82 32.73
N PRO A 211 -52.68 -22.01 33.12
CA PRO A 211 -53.08 -22.96 34.15
C PRO A 211 -52.75 -24.41 33.77
N PRO A 212 -52.53 -25.30 34.76
CA PRO A 212 -52.05 -26.66 34.54
C PRO A 212 -53.08 -27.50 33.79
N ALA A 213 -52.84 -27.73 32.50
CA ALA A 213 -53.54 -28.74 31.72
C ALA A 213 -52.94 -30.12 32.02
N LYS A 214 -53.83 -31.07 32.29
CA LYS A 214 -53.57 -32.40 32.81
C LYS A 214 -52.68 -33.25 31.89
N ALA A 215 -51.86 -34.04 32.57
CA ALA A 215 -51.05 -35.17 32.12
C ALA A 215 -51.61 -35.95 30.91
N GLY A 216 -50.76 -36.11 29.90
CA GLY A 216 -50.88 -37.11 28.84
C GLY A 216 -49.47 -37.50 28.39
N ALA A 217 -49.13 -38.78 28.57
CA ALA A 217 -47.78 -39.34 28.53
C ALA A 217 -47.34 -39.80 27.12
N LYS A 218 -46.03 -40.11 27.04
CA LYS A 218 -45.23 -40.74 25.94
C LYS A 218 -44.74 -39.72 24.90
N GLY A 219 -43.45 -39.59 24.62
CA GLY A 219 -42.27 -40.44 24.85
C GLY A 219 -41.40 -40.22 23.62
N GLY A 220 -40.15 -39.79 23.78
CA GLY A 220 -39.28 -39.45 22.66
C GLY A 220 -37.93 -38.93 23.11
N GLU A 221 -37.06 -39.89 23.41
CA GLU A 221 -35.60 -39.86 23.50
C GLU A 221 -34.90 -38.59 22.97
N SER A 222 -34.34 -37.83 23.89
CA SER A 222 -33.35 -36.78 23.66
C SER A 222 -31.95 -37.40 23.70
N GLN A 223 -31.30 -37.46 22.55
CA GLN A 223 -29.87 -37.74 22.41
C GLN A 223 -29.10 -36.41 22.56
N PRO A 224 -28.09 -36.31 23.45
CA PRO A 224 -27.24 -35.13 23.51
C PRO A 224 -26.11 -35.30 22.49
N GLU A 225 -26.18 -34.57 21.39
CA GLU A 225 -25.08 -34.42 20.45
C GLU A 225 -24.06 -33.47 21.08
N SER A 226 -22.90 -34.02 21.43
CA SER A 226 -21.80 -33.30 22.04
C SER A 226 -21.17 -32.34 21.02
N GLU A 227 -21.54 -31.07 21.10
CA GLU A 227 -20.77 -29.98 20.51
C GLU A 227 -19.38 -29.98 21.16
N THR A 228 -18.42 -30.62 20.49
CA THR A 228 -17.02 -30.48 20.82
C THR A 228 -16.61 -29.13 20.27
N GLU A 229 -16.61 -28.11 21.13
CA GLU A 229 -16.01 -26.82 20.84
C GLU A 229 -14.56 -27.07 20.43
N GLU A 230 -14.28 -27.02 19.13
CA GLU A 230 -12.93 -27.01 18.59
C GLU A 230 -12.27 -25.72 19.07
N GLN A 231 -11.64 -25.76 20.24
CA GLN A 231 -10.75 -24.70 20.70
C GLN A 231 -9.75 -24.42 19.58
N GLU A 232 -9.81 -23.21 19.02
CA GLU A 232 -8.90 -22.73 17.99
C GLU A 232 -7.46 -22.80 18.53
N GLN A 233 -6.80 -23.93 18.30
CA GLN A 233 -5.40 -24.11 18.69
C GLN A 233 -4.57 -23.08 17.94
N THR A 234 -3.88 -22.24 18.70
CA THR A 234 -3.00 -21.21 18.15
C THR A 234 -2.02 -21.82 17.16
N PHE A 235 -1.77 -21.11 16.06
CA PHE A 235 -0.93 -21.58 14.94
C PHE A 235 0.40 -22.19 15.40
N PHE A 236 1.02 -21.64 16.45
CA PHE A 236 2.26 -22.14 17.03
C PHE A 236 2.15 -23.56 17.62
N GLN A 237 1.01 -23.92 18.20
CA GLN A 237 0.77 -25.26 18.75
C GLN A 237 0.66 -26.32 17.65
N LYS A 238 0.22 -25.93 16.45
CA LYS A 238 0.11 -26.82 15.29
C LYS A 238 1.41 -26.99 14.50
N TYR A 239 2.37 -26.07 14.57
CA TYR A 239 3.54 -26.10 13.67
C TYR A 239 4.91 -26.19 14.35
N TRP A 240 5.00 -26.27 15.68
CA TRP A 240 6.28 -26.32 16.40
C TRP A 240 7.17 -27.53 16.01
N TYR A 241 6.57 -28.67 15.68
CA TYR A 241 7.32 -29.88 15.31
C TYR A 241 8.05 -29.74 13.96
N ILE A 242 7.60 -28.87 13.06
CA ILE A 242 8.27 -28.62 11.78
C ILE A 242 9.61 -27.94 12.02
N PHE A 243 9.64 -26.92 12.90
CA PHE A 243 10.89 -26.25 13.28
C PHE A 243 11.85 -27.21 13.97
N ALA A 244 11.36 -28.08 14.87
CA ALA A 244 12.18 -29.10 15.51
C ALA A 244 12.83 -30.05 14.48
N ALA A 245 12.06 -30.54 13.50
CA ALA A 245 12.56 -31.43 12.46
C ALA A 245 13.63 -30.77 11.56
N ILE A 246 13.42 -29.51 11.15
CA ILE A 246 14.41 -28.74 10.37
C ILE A 246 15.70 -28.56 11.17
N THR A 247 15.57 -28.25 12.46
CA THR A 247 16.74 -28.03 13.33
C THR A 247 17.54 -29.32 13.49
N ILE A 248 16.88 -30.46 13.73
CA ILE A 248 17.53 -31.78 13.83
C ILE A 248 18.22 -32.14 12.51
N LEU A 249 17.55 -31.94 11.37
CA LEU A 249 18.13 -32.23 10.06
C LEU A 249 19.37 -31.37 9.77
N ALA A 250 19.34 -30.08 10.14
CA ALA A 250 20.48 -29.18 10.01
C ALA A 250 21.67 -29.61 10.88
N PHE A 251 21.42 -30.12 12.08
CA PHE A 251 22.47 -30.65 12.96
C PHE A 251 23.08 -31.96 12.44
N ILE A 252 22.30 -32.82 11.78
CA ILE A 252 22.80 -34.09 11.23
C ILE A 252 23.60 -33.86 9.93
N SER A 253 23.20 -32.91 9.08
CA SER A 253 23.88 -32.64 7.80
C SER A 253 25.13 -31.76 7.90
N GLY A 254 25.43 -31.16 9.05
CA GLY A 254 26.55 -30.22 9.22
C GLY A 254 27.94 -30.83 9.50
N GLY A 255 28.06 -32.15 9.61
CA GLY A 255 29.30 -32.85 10.01
C GLY A 255 30.26 -33.24 8.88
N GLY A 256 30.34 -32.44 7.80
CA GLY A 256 31.25 -32.72 6.67
C GLY A 256 32.65 -32.14 6.91
N GLU A 257 33.59 -33.00 7.30
CA GLU A 257 35.01 -32.67 7.44
C GLU A 257 35.59 -32.19 6.08
N PRO A 258 36.23 -31.01 6.01
CA PRO A 258 36.74 -30.50 4.74
C PRO A 258 37.92 -31.36 4.25
N PRO A 259 37.96 -31.74 2.96
CA PRO A 259 39.04 -32.56 2.42
C PRO A 259 40.38 -31.83 2.51
N ALA A 260 41.37 -32.51 3.09
CA ALA A 260 42.74 -32.04 3.21
C ALA A 260 43.32 -31.71 1.83
N THR A 261 43.65 -30.44 1.63
CA THR A 261 44.28 -29.92 0.42
C THR A 261 45.67 -30.54 0.25
N ALA A 262 45.82 -31.40 -0.77
CA ALA A 262 47.13 -31.95 -1.13
C ALA A 262 48.02 -30.85 -1.75
N PRO A 263 49.34 -30.82 -1.43
CA PRO A 263 50.27 -29.83 -1.95
C PRO A 263 50.58 -30.11 -3.43
N THR A 264 50.28 -29.15 -4.31
CA THR A 264 50.73 -29.16 -5.71
C THR A 264 52.24 -28.96 -5.78
N GLY A 265 52.92 -30.03 -6.17
CA GLY A 265 54.34 -30.06 -6.48
C GLY A 265 54.69 -29.40 -7.81
N VAL A 266 55.88 -28.82 -7.79
CA VAL A 266 56.67 -28.20 -8.86
C VAL A 266 57.12 -29.23 -9.91
N VAL A 267 56.92 -28.93 -11.21
CA VAL A 267 57.78 -29.30 -12.37
C VAL A 267 57.40 -28.31 -13.49
N GLY A 268 58.24 -27.55 -14.21
CA GLY A 268 59.67 -27.61 -14.45
C GLY A 268 59.96 -27.84 -15.94
N ARG A 269 59.96 -26.77 -16.77
CA ARG A 269 60.91 -26.44 -17.86
C ARG A 269 60.33 -25.44 -18.85
#